data_AF-A0A6M0J6E5-F1
#
_entry.id   AF-A0A6M0J6E5-F1
#
_cell.length_a   1.000
_cell.length_b   1.000
_cell.length_c   1.000
_cell.angle_alpha   90.00
_cell.angle_beta   90.00
_cell.angle_gamma   90.00
#
_symmetry.space_group_name_H-M   'P 1'
#
loop_
_entity.id
_entity.type
_entity.pdbx_description
1 polymer ?
#
loop_
_entity_poly.entity_id
_entity_poly.type
_entity_poly.pdbx_seq_one_letter_code
_entity_poly.pdbx_strand_id
1 'polypeptide(L)' 'MLLTTALQRNHLYEFRGQQLRYSHRSNCRANAPFIFNDSKGRRKELSQNQVQREVFELVEFCEN' A
#
# COMPACT_ATOMS: atom_id res chain seq x y z
N MET A 1 -19.98 0.09 -5.12
CA MET A 1 -19.20 -0.49 -4.01
C MET A 1 -17.75 -0.06 -4.20
N LEU A 2 -17.18 0.72 -3.27
CA LEU A 2 -15.74 0.98 -3.26
C LEU A 2 -15.05 -0.33 -2.85
N LEU A 3 -14.36 -0.98 -3.79
CA LEU A 3 -13.42 -2.06 -3.49
C LEU A 3 -12.40 -1.47 -2.51
N THR A 4 -12.48 -1.89 -1.26
CA THR A 4 -11.38 -1.69 -0.33
C THR A 4 -10.25 -2.55 -0.86
N THR A 5 -9.22 -1.94 -1.42
CA THR A 5 -7.99 -2.64 -1.81
C THR A 5 -7.51 -3.36 -0.55
N ALA A 6 -7.71 -4.67 -0.49
CA ALA A 6 -7.31 -5.48 0.66
C ALA A 6 -5.79 -5.61 0.61
N LEU A 7 -5.10 -4.63 1.20
CA LEU A 7 -3.65 -4.61 1.20
C LEU A 7 -3.11 -5.81 2.00
N GLN A 8 -2.28 -6.60 1.35
CA GLN A 8 -1.63 -7.75 1.93
C GLN A 8 -0.30 -7.35 2.58
N ARG A 9 -0.12 -7.73 3.84
CA ARG A 9 1.09 -7.43 4.59
C ARG A 9 2.32 -8.00 3.88
N ASN A 10 3.38 -7.20 3.84
CA ASN A 10 4.64 -7.47 3.15
C ASN A 10 4.55 -7.59 1.62
N HIS A 11 3.39 -7.32 1.01
CA HIS A 11 3.25 -7.29 -0.44
C HIS A 11 3.72 -5.96 -1.03
N LEU A 12 4.18 -5.98 -2.29
CA LEU A 12 4.69 -4.81 -3.01
C LEU A 12 3.56 -4.13 -3.79
N TYR A 13 3.57 -2.82 -3.71
CA TYR A 13 2.62 -1.95 -4.37
C TYR A 13 3.36 -0.80 -5.03
N GLU A 14 2.78 -0.24 -6.09
CA GLU A 14 3.26 1.00 -6.68
C GLU A 14 2.43 2.18 -6.17
N PHE A 15 3.11 3.27 -5.79
CA PHE A 15 2.51 4.57 -5.49
C PHE A 15 3.33 5.67 -6.15
N ARG A 16 2.74 6.37 -7.14
CA ARG A 16 3.38 7.46 -7.89
C ARG A 16 4.77 7.08 -8.43
N GLY A 17 4.88 5.90 -9.06
CA GLY A 17 6.13 5.38 -9.61
C GLY A 17 7.16 4.90 -8.57
N GLN A 18 6.79 4.82 -7.29
CA GLN A 18 7.62 4.25 -6.24
C GLN A 18 7.07 2.90 -5.79
N GLN A 19 7.95 1.90 -5.71
CA GLN A 19 7.63 0.60 -5.15
C GLN A 19 7.69 0.67 -3.62
N LEU A 20 6.59 0.29 -2.98
CA LEU A 20 6.38 0.35 -1.55
C LEU A 20 5.86 -0.99 -1.04
N ARG A 21 6.45 -1.50 0.03
CA ARG A 21 6.00 -2.70 0.72
C ARG A 21 5.00 -2.35 1.80
N TYR A 22 3.80 -2.91 1.78
CA TYR A 22 2.80 -2.65 2.82
C TYR A 22 3.22 -3.29 4.16
N SER A 23 3.12 -2.53 5.24
CA SER A 23 3.46 -2.98 6.59
C SER A 23 2.23 -3.30 7.41
N HIS A 24 1.41 -2.30 7.74
CA HIS A 24 0.21 -2.43 8.57
C HIS A 24 -0.62 -1.15 8.54
N ARG A 25 -1.81 -1.19 9.14
CA ARG A 25 -2.61 -0.03 9.51
C ARG A 25 -2.96 -0.18 10.99
N SER A 26 -2.85 0.89 11.77
CA SER A 26 -3.28 0.86 13.16
C SER A 26 -4.81 0.79 13.23
N ASN A 27 -5.34 -0.09 14.09
CA ASN A 27 -6.78 -0.17 14.33
C ASN A 27 -7.27 0.76 15.44
N CYS A 28 -6.36 1.51 16.09
CA CYS A 28 -6.70 2.35 17.24
C CYS A 28 -7.50 3.60 16.88
N ARG A 29 -7.54 4.00 15.61
CA ARG A 29 -8.24 5.21 15.13
C ARG A 29 -8.90 4.93 13.79
N ALA A 30 -10.15 5.37 13.62
CA ALA A 30 -10.91 5.19 12.37
C ALA A 30 -10.18 5.75 11.12
N ASN A 31 -9.41 6.82 11.29
CA ASN A 31 -8.66 7.50 10.23
C ASN A 31 -7.15 7.23 10.29
N ALA A 32 -6.72 6.12 10.91
CA ALA A 32 -5.30 5.77 10.94
C ALA A 32 -4.75 5.60 9.51
N PRO A 33 -3.54 6.13 9.22
CA PRO A 33 -2.90 5.96 7.92
C PRO A 33 -2.43 4.52 7.72
N PHE A 34 -2.30 4.14 6.46
CA PHE A 34 -1.65 2.91 6.03
C PHE A 34 -0.14 3.13 5.99
N ILE A 35 0.60 2.19 6.58
CA ILE A 35 2.05 2.25 6.72
C ILE A 35 2.68 1.38 5.65
N PHE A 36 3.58 1.97 4.89
CA PHE A 36 4.39 1.31 3.88
C PHE A 36 5.87 1.59 4.13
N ASN A 37 6.74 0.75 3.57
CA ASN A 37 8.18 0.95 3.57
C ASN A 37 8.71 0.94 2.14
N ASP A 38 9.61 1.87 1.82
CA ASP A 38 10.33 1.82 0.55
C ASP A 38 11.50 0.82 0.58
N SER A 39 12.21 0.68 -0.54
CA SER A 39 13.38 -0.21 -0.66
C SER A 39 14.55 0.17 0.24
N LYS A 40 14.57 1.39 0.78
CA LYS A 40 15.59 1.88 1.73
C LYS A 40 15.14 1.73 3.18
N GLY A 41 13.98 1.11 3.44
CA GLY A 41 13.41 0.95 4.77
C GLY A 41 12.79 2.23 5.34
N ARG A 42 12.61 3.28 4.52
CA ARG A 42 11.95 4.52 4.96
C ARG A 42 10.46 4.32 5.00
N ARG A 43 9.85 4.73 6.11
CA ARG A 43 8.41 4.70 6.32
C ARG A 43 7.69 5.74 5.47
N LYS A 44 6.60 5.32 4.84
CA LYS A 44 5.65 6.17 4.13
C LYS A 44 4.25 5.95 4.70
N GLU A 45 3.57 7.06 4.99
CA GLU A 45 2.20 7.05 5.49
C GLU A 45 1.26 7.50 4.39
N LEU A 46 0.27 6.68 4.08
CA LEU A 46 -0.74 6.98 3.07
C LEU A 46 -2.13 7.00 3.72
N SER A 47 -2.91 8.02 3.41
CA SER A 47 -4.32 8.07 3.80
C SER A 47 -5.15 7.04 3.04
N GLN A 48 -6.35 6.74 3.54
CA GLN A 48 -7.29 5.85 2.86
C GLN A 48 -7.60 6.32 1.42
N ASN A 49 -7.78 7.63 1.21
CA ASN A 49 -8.06 8.18 -0.11
C ASN A 49 -6.90 7.98 -1.09
N GLN A 50 -5.66 8.11 -0.62
CA GLN A 50 -4.47 7.86 -1.44
C GLN A 50 -4.35 6.36 -1.79
N VAL A 51 -4.55 5.48 -0.81
CA VAL A 51 -4.52 4.03 -1.05
C VAL A 51 -5.57 3.60 -2.08
N GLN A 52 -6.79 4.13 -2.01
CA GLN A 52 -7.86 3.73 -2.92
C GLN A 52 -7.69 4.27 -4.35
N ARG A 53 -6.98 5.39 -4.54
CA ARG A 53 -6.88 6.07 -5.84
C ARG A 53 -5.54 5.91 -6.54
N GLU A 54 -4.48 5.72 -5.77
CA GLU A 54 -3.10 5.90 -6.25
C GLU A 54 -2.19 4.72 -5.92
N VAL A 55 -2.69 3.69 -5.21
CA VAL A 55 -1.91 2.49 -4.87
C VAL A 55 -2.39 1.31 -5.70
N PHE A 56 -1.48 0.75 -6.48
CA PHE A 56 -1.74 -0.38 -7.37
C PHE A 56 -0.89 -1.58 -6.96
N GLU A 57 -1.47 -2.78 -7.01
CA GLU A 57 -0.74 -4.02 -6.77
C GLU A 57 0.20 -4.28 -7.95
N LEU A 58 1.48 -4.55 -7.64
CA LEU A 58 2.44 -4.99 -8.64
C LEU A 58 2.26 -6.49 -8.82
N VAL A 59 1.41 -6.87 -9.76
CA VAL A 59 1.32 -8.27 -10.20
C VAL A 59 2.53 -8.52 -11.10
N GLU A 60 3.46 -9.35 -10.64
CA GLU A 60 4.52 -9.86 -11.50
C GLU A 60 3.84 -10.66 -12.62
N PHE A 61 3.91 -10.14 -13.84
CA PHE A 61 3.55 -10.93 -15.02
C PHE A 61 4.58 -12.05 -15.12
N CYS A 62 4.25 -13.24 -14.62
CA CYS A 62 4.95 -14.44 -15.00
C CYS A 62 4.64 -14.70 -16.48
N GLU A 63 5.50 -14.23 -17.39
CA GLU A 63 5.55 -14.77 -18.74
C GLU A 63 5.99 -16.23 -18.63
N ASN A 64 5.15 -17.15 -19.11
CA ASN A 64 5.48 -18.57 -19.23
C ASN A 64 5.20 -19.02 -20.66
#